data_AF-A0AAV0WF88-F1
#
_entry.id   AF-A0AAV0WF88-F1
#
_cell.length_a   1.000
_cell.length_b   1.000
_cell.length_c   1.000
_cell.angle_alpha   90.00
_cell.angle_beta   90.00
_cell.angle_gamma   90.00
#
_symmetry.space_group_name_H-M   'P 1'
#
loop_
_entity.id
_entity.type
_entity.pdbx_description
1 polymer ?
#
loop_
_entity_poly.entity_id
_entity_poly.type
_entity_poly.pdbx_seq_one_letter_code
_entity_poly.pdbx_strand_id
1 'polypeptide(L)'
;MGDIVEVNVKKEKPFIVHYKTDFSQPDFKAIDIRSYSKRNKSYPEKSTIIMKQAYTEPPKISIAKKQDLLSLCHSNLIPEQYHEFYDKLSTENKESTRPKSSSQIKSNIKKVAPAKKNTTKKTIKKNYFKVF
;
A
#
# COMPACT_ATOMS: atom_id res chain seq x y z
N MET A 1 30.86 28.19 8.52
CA MET A 1 29.85 27.42 9.28
C MET A 1 30.53 27.05 10.59
N GLY A 2 29.95 27.40 11.73
CA GLY A 2 30.54 27.07 13.04
C GLY A 2 30.16 25.64 13.42
N ASP A 3 31.14 24.83 13.79
CA ASP A 3 30.92 23.46 14.24
C ASP A 3 30.24 23.46 15.62
N ILE A 4 29.35 22.49 15.86
CA ILE A 4 28.68 22.34 17.15
C ILE A 4 29.64 21.65 18.11
N VAL A 5 29.83 22.26 19.28
CA VAL A 5 30.85 21.84 20.25
C VAL A 5 30.24 20.99 21.36
N GLU A 6 29.09 21.39 21.90
CA GLU A 6 28.44 20.68 23.00
C GLU A 6 26.91 20.67 22.81
N VAL A 7 26.28 19.54 23.10
CA VAL A 7 24.82 19.34 23.04
C VAL A 7 24.34 18.72 24.35
N ASN A 8 23.33 19.33 24.97
CA ASN A 8 22.74 18.91 26.23
C ASN A 8 21.22 18.74 26.07
N VAL A 9 20.72 17.57 26.48
CA VAL A 9 19.29 17.20 26.42
C VAL A 9 18.84 16.80 27.81
N LYS A 10 17.80 17.47 28.33
CA LYS A 10 17.24 17.20 29.65
C LYS A 10 16.00 16.30 29.53
N LYS A 11 15.92 15.27 30.39
CA LYS A 11 14.77 14.34 30.43
C LYS A 11 13.44 15.06 30.70
N GLU A 12 13.46 16.15 31.46
CA GLU A 12 12.28 16.97 31.78
C GLU A 12 11.68 17.66 30.54
N LYS A 13 12.51 18.01 29.56
CA LYS A 13 12.11 18.76 28.36
C LYS A 13 12.69 18.08 27.11
N PRO A 14 12.15 16.91 26.71
CA PRO A 14 12.75 16.06 25.67
C PRO A 14 12.74 16.69 24.27
N PHE A 15 11.95 17.75 24.05
CA PHE A 15 11.83 18.40 22.73
C PHE A 15 12.71 19.65 22.59
N ILE A 16 13.41 20.05 23.66
CA ILE A 16 14.31 21.20 23.66
C ILE A 16 15.76 20.72 23.71
N VAL A 17 16.51 21.01 22.67
CA VAL A 17 17.94 20.73 22.58
C VAL A 17 18.71 21.99 22.93
N HIS A 18 19.60 21.90 23.91
CA HIS A 18 20.48 22.99 24.30
C HIS A 18 21.85 22.73 23.66
N TYR A 19 22.43 23.70 22.96
CA TYR A 19 23.72 23.55 22.29
C TYR A 19 24.61 24.78 22.44
N LYS A 20 25.92 24.58 22.33
CA LYS A 20 26.94 25.63 22.29
C LYS A 20 27.82 25.47 21.06
N THR A 21 28.21 26.61 20.49
CA THR A 21 29.21 26.70 19.42
C THR A 21 30.61 26.94 19.95
N ASP A 22 30.73 27.50 21.16
CA ASP A 22 32.01 27.88 21.77
C ASP A 22 31.97 27.55 23.27
N PHE A 23 33.04 26.93 23.79
CA PHE A 23 33.16 26.62 25.22
C PHE A 23 33.27 27.88 26.11
N SER A 24 33.71 29.00 25.52
CA SER A 24 33.83 30.27 26.24
C SER A 24 32.48 30.88 26.61
N GLN A 25 31.38 30.46 25.97
CA GLN A 25 30.05 30.95 26.32
C GLN A 25 29.49 30.19 27.53
N PRO A 26 29.08 30.90 28.61
CA PRO A 26 28.47 30.25 29.76
C PRO A 26 27.09 29.67 29.43
N ASP A 27 26.37 30.30 28.51
CA ASP A 27 24.97 30.00 28.23
C ASP A 27 24.78 29.08 27.01
N PHE A 28 23.78 28.20 27.07
CA PHE A 28 23.40 27.35 25.95
C PHE A 28 22.31 28.01 25.10
N LYS A 29 22.43 27.90 23.77
CA LYS A 29 21.34 28.21 22.84
C LYS A 29 20.34 27.06 22.84
N ALA A 30 19.04 27.36 22.81
CA ALA A 30 17.99 26.35 22.79
C ALA A 30 17.31 26.28 21.41
N ILE A 31 17.10 25.07 20.91
CA ILE A 31 16.24 24.79 19.75
C ILE A 31 15.12 23.87 20.20
N ASP A 32 13.88 24.32 20.02
CA ASP A 32 12.72 23.45 20.11
C ASP A 32 12.50 22.74 18.77
N ILE A 33 12.66 21.42 18.78
CA ILE A 33 12.53 20.55 17.60
C ILE A 33 11.11 20.63 17.00
N ARG A 34 10.09 20.89 17.83
CA ARG A 34 8.69 20.98 17.37
C ARG A 34 8.40 22.30 16.65
N SER A 35 9.02 23.38 17.11
CA SER A 35 8.78 24.73 16.62
C SER A 35 9.25 24.97 15.17
N TYR A 36 10.22 24.18 14.68
CA TYR A 36 10.85 24.42 13.38
C TYR A 36 10.00 23.94 12.18
N SER A 37 8.90 23.23 12.41
CA SER A 37 7.97 22.85 11.35
C SER A 37 7.10 24.02 10.91
N LYS A 38 7.65 24.92 10.07
CA LYS A 38 6.93 26.04 9.43
C LYS A 38 5.72 25.64 8.55
N ARG A 39 5.46 24.34 8.39
CA ARG A 39 4.21 23.82 7.81
C ARG A 39 3.18 23.57 8.90
N ASN A 40 2.61 24.64 9.47
CA ASN A 40 1.28 24.77 10.12
C ASN A 40 0.61 23.58 10.85
N LYS A 41 1.37 22.59 11.33
CA LYS A 41 0.84 21.54 12.20
C LYS A 41 1.21 21.94 13.62
N SER A 42 0.29 22.64 14.27
CA SER A 42 0.30 22.76 15.73
C SER A 42 0.33 21.34 16.29
N TYR A 43 1.49 20.90 16.76
CA TYR A 43 1.59 19.69 17.55
C TYR A 43 0.96 20.04 18.90
N PRO A 44 -0.15 19.41 19.30
CA PRO A 44 -0.75 19.72 20.57
C PRO A 44 0.29 19.44 21.65
N GLU A 45 0.60 20.45 22.45
CA GLU A 45 1.68 20.43 23.43
C GLU A 45 1.56 19.25 24.41
N LYS A 46 0.34 18.69 24.54
CA LYS A 46 -0.03 17.53 25.33
C LYS A 46 -1.14 16.69 24.67
N SER A 47 -1.09 16.41 23.37
CA SER A 47 -2.01 15.38 22.85
C SER A 47 -1.56 14.02 23.34
N THR A 48 -2.19 13.54 24.39
CA THR A 48 -2.23 12.12 24.71
C THR A 48 -2.72 11.41 23.45
N ILE A 49 -1.83 10.66 22.79
CA ILE A 49 -2.19 9.88 21.59
C ILE A 49 -3.07 8.73 22.09
N ILE A 50 -4.38 8.94 22.09
CA ILE A 50 -5.35 7.89 22.40
C ILE A 50 -5.48 7.04 21.13
N MET A 51 -4.73 5.95 21.08
CA MET A 51 -4.86 4.96 20.02
C MET A 51 -6.25 4.31 20.15
N LYS A 52 -7.09 4.48 19.12
CA LYS A 52 -8.37 3.78 19.06
C LYS A 52 -8.13 2.32 18.64
N GLN A 53 -8.78 1.39 19.32
CA GLN A 53 -8.76 -0.02 18.95
C GLN A 53 -9.39 -0.18 17.55
N ALA A 54 -8.64 -0.80 16.63
CA ALA A 54 -9.09 -0.97 15.25
C ALA A 54 -10.13 -2.09 15.08
N TYR A 55 -10.09 -3.12 15.93
CA TYR A 55 -10.96 -4.29 15.86
C TYR A 55 -11.40 -4.72 17.25
N THR A 56 -12.70 -4.92 17.44
CA THR A 56 -13.29 -5.48 18.68
C THR A 56 -13.20 -7.00 18.73
N GLU A 57 -13.27 -7.66 17.57
CA GLU A 57 -13.19 -9.12 17.45
C GLU A 57 -12.07 -9.52 16.47
N PRO A 58 -11.53 -10.74 16.61
CA PRO A 58 -10.57 -11.27 15.64
C PRO A 58 -11.17 -11.31 14.22
N PRO A 59 -10.45 -10.82 13.21
CA PRO A 59 -10.91 -10.89 11.84
C PRO A 59 -11.05 -12.35 11.39
N LYS A 60 -12.20 -12.69 10.82
CA LYS A 60 -12.44 -14.04 10.30
C LYS A 60 -11.79 -14.21 8.93
N ILE A 61 -11.37 -15.42 8.63
CA ILE A 61 -10.74 -15.77 7.34
C ILE A 61 -11.69 -16.58 6.46
N SER A 62 -11.45 -16.64 5.15
CA SER A 62 -12.24 -17.53 4.29
C SER A 62 -11.90 -19.00 4.57
N ILE A 63 -12.87 -19.90 4.32
CA ILE A 63 -12.66 -21.34 4.50
C ILE A 63 -11.49 -21.84 3.66
N ALA A 64 -11.38 -21.38 2.41
CA ALA A 64 -10.29 -21.77 1.52
C ALA A 64 -8.91 -21.42 2.11
N LYS A 65 -8.77 -20.24 2.75
CA LYS A 65 -7.52 -19.85 3.40
C LYS A 65 -7.22 -20.70 4.63
N LYS A 66 -8.26 -21.07 5.40
CA LYS A 66 -8.06 -21.97 6.56
C LYS A 66 -7.52 -23.33 6.11
N GLN A 67 -8.11 -23.91 5.06
CA GLN A 67 -7.66 -25.20 4.53
C GLN A 67 -6.22 -25.15 3.99
N ASP A 68 -5.87 -24.07 3.30
CA ASP A 68 -4.49 -23.84 2.82
C ASP A 68 -3.50 -23.78 3.99
N LEU A 69 -3.82 -23.02 5.04
CA LEU A 69 -2.98 -22.93 6.25
C LEU A 69 -2.82 -24.28 6.97
N LEU A 70 -3.89 -25.07 7.06
CA LEU A 70 -3.82 -26.42 7.64
C LEU A 70 -2.97 -27.36 6.76
N SER A 71 -3.08 -27.26 5.44
CA SER A 71 -2.20 -28.01 4.52
C SER A 71 -0.72 -27.66 4.70
N LEU A 72 -0.41 -26.39 4.98
CA LEU A 72 0.95 -25.95 5.29
C LEU A 72 1.44 -26.46 6.65
N CYS A 73 0.54 -26.64 7.61
CA CYS A 73 0.84 -27.30 8.89
C CYS A 73 1.18 -28.77 8.68
N HIS A 74 0.37 -29.52 7.93
CA HIS A 74 0.58 -30.94 7.67
C HIS A 74 1.81 -31.24 6.81
N SER A 75 2.25 -30.30 5.98
CA SER A 75 3.48 -30.41 5.20
C SER A 75 4.74 -30.02 5.98
N ASN A 76 4.63 -29.74 7.28
CA ASN A 76 5.72 -29.31 8.17
C ASN A 76 6.44 -28.03 7.69
N LEU A 77 5.78 -27.23 6.83
CA LEU A 77 6.28 -25.92 6.41
C LEU A 77 6.03 -24.86 7.49
N ILE A 78 4.97 -25.06 8.29
CA ILE A 78 4.67 -24.26 9.47
C ILE A 78 5.07 -25.07 10.72
N PRO A 79 5.87 -24.49 11.64
CA PRO A 79 6.23 -25.16 12.89
C PRO A 79 5.03 -25.61 13.73
N GLU A 80 5.14 -26.79 14.34
CA GLU A 80 4.07 -27.45 15.14
C GLU A 80 3.50 -26.56 16.25
N GLN A 81 4.33 -25.71 16.86
CA GLN A 81 3.92 -24.74 17.88
C GLN A 81 2.79 -23.79 17.42
N TYR A 82 2.58 -23.64 16.11
CA TYR A 82 1.53 -22.79 15.56
C TYR A 82 0.31 -23.57 15.06
N HIS A 83 0.31 -24.91 15.04
CA HIS A 83 -0.79 -25.70 14.49
C HIS A 83 -2.09 -25.44 15.25
N GLU A 84 -2.03 -25.45 16.59
CA GLU A 84 -3.19 -25.14 17.44
C GLU A 84 -3.80 -23.76 17.17
N PHE A 85 -2.97 -22.78 16.79
CA PHE A 85 -3.44 -21.44 16.47
C PHE A 85 -4.31 -21.46 15.21
N TYR A 86 -3.87 -22.14 14.15
CA TYR A 86 -4.59 -22.21 12.89
C TYR A 86 -5.86 -23.06 12.97
N ASP A 87 -5.88 -24.10 13.82
CA ASP A 87 -7.07 -24.89 14.09
C ASP A 87 -8.21 -24.06 14.71
N LYS A 88 -7.86 -23.17 15.63
CA LYS A 88 -8.81 -22.33 16.39
C LYS A 88 -9.31 -21.10 15.60
N LEU A 89 -8.85 -20.89 14.36
CA LEU A 89 -9.29 -19.74 13.55
C LEU A 89 -10.75 -19.84 13.11
N SER A 90 -11.49 -18.74 13.31
CA SER A 90 -12.87 -18.55 12.88
C SER A 90 -12.97 -18.27 11.38
N THR A 91 -13.93 -18.90 10.70
CA THR A 91 -14.13 -18.77 9.25
C THR A 91 -15.39 -17.99 8.87
N GLU A 92 -15.33 -17.24 7.78
CA GLU A 92 -16.47 -16.63 7.09
C GLU A 92 -16.75 -17.34 5.76
N ASN A 93 -18.03 -17.64 5.49
CA ASN A 93 -18.52 -18.02 4.16
C ASN A 93 -18.57 -16.78 3.28
N LYS A 94 -17.41 -16.28 2.86
CA LYS A 94 -17.31 -15.36 1.73
C LYS A 94 -16.79 -16.15 0.55
N GLU A 95 -17.73 -16.63 -0.24
CA GLU A 95 -17.50 -17.22 -1.54
C GLU A 95 -16.63 -16.25 -2.34
N SER A 96 -15.41 -16.68 -2.67
CA SER A 96 -14.40 -15.81 -3.23
C SER A 96 -14.79 -15.41 -4.64
N THR A 97 -15.37 -14.22 -4.81
CA THR A 97 -15.29 -13.50 -6.07
C THR A 97 -13.82 -13.10 -6.25
N ARG A 98 -13.07 -14.00 -6.90
CA ARG A 98 -11.67 -13.86 -7.23
C ARG A 98 -11.45 -12.50 -7.94
N PRO A 99 -10.63 -11.57 -7.44
CA PRO A 99 -10.18 -10.46 -8.26
C PRO A 99 -9.32 -11.07 -9.37
N LYS A 100 -9.77 -10.92 -10.63
CA LYS A 100 -9.01 -11.38 -11.81
C LYS A 100 -7.65 -10.68 -11.78
N SER A 101 -6.59 -11.47 -11.65
CA SER A 101 -5.22 -11.04 -11.87
C SER A 101 -5.09 -10.41 -13.26
N SER A 102 -4.52 -9.22 -13.29
CA SER A 102 -4.04 -8.52 -14.48
C SER A 102 -3.05 -9.37 -15.25
N SER A 103 -3.49 -10.01 -16.34
CA SER A 103 -2.62 -10.52 -17.41
C SER A 103 -3.46 -10.97 -18.62
N GLN A 104 -4.02 -10.01 -19.34
CA GLN A 104 -4.29 -10.18 -20.78
C GLN A 104 -3.87 -8.91 -21.51
N ILE A 105 -2.58 -8.86 -21.84
CA ILE A 105 -2.08 -8.04 -22.93
C ILE A 105 -2.60 -8.65 -24.23
N LYS A 106 -3.13 -7.78 -25.08
CA LYS A 106 -3.90 -8.04 -26.31
C LYS A 106 -3.13 -8.92 -27.31
N SER A 107 -3.82 -9.87 -27.94
CA SER A 107 -3.57 -10.24 -29.34
C SER A 107 -4.89 -10.28 -30.11
N ASN A 108 -5.22 -9.16 -30.76
CA ASN A 108 -6.30 -9.09 -31.74
C ASN A 108 -5.82 -9.75 -33.04
N ILE A 109 -6.02 -11.05 -33.17
CA ILE A 109 -5.96 -11.73 -34.48
C ILE A 109 -7.43 -11.98 -34.88
N LYS A 110 -7.97 -11.10 -35.72
CA LYS A 110 -9.22 -11.34 -36.44
C LYS A 110 -9.04 -12.59 -37.32
N LYS A 111 -9.50 -13.75 -36.86
CA LYS A 111 -9.75 -14.90 -37.74
C LYS A 111 -10.98 -14.60 -38.57
N VAL A 112 -10.74 -14.17 -39.80
CA VAL A 112 -11.72 -14.05 -40.88
C VAL A 112 -12.26 -15.45 -41.19
N ALA A 113 -13.58 -15.59 -41.16
CA ALA A 113 -14.29 -16.81 -41.55
C ALA A 113 -14.06 -17.13 -43.04
N PRO A 114 -14.00 -18.42 -43.44
CA PRO A 114 -13.92 -18.78 -44.85
C PRO A 114 -15.23 -18.46 -45.57
N ALA A 115 -15.14 -17.56 -46.54
CA ALA A 115 -16.22 -17.15 -47.42
C ALA A 115 -16.69 -18.31 -48.31
N LYS A 116 -18.00 -18.56 -48.32
CA LYS A 116 -18.68 -19.37 -49.35
C LYS A 116 -18.62 -18.62 -50.68
N LYS A 117 -18.02 -19.25 -51.69
CA LYS A 117 -18.07 -18.82 -53.10
C LYS A 117 -19.53 -18.90 -53.58
N ASN A 118 -19.97 -17.91 -54.37
CA ASN A 118 -20.88 -18.08 -55.53
C ASN A 118 -20.98 -16.76 -56.34
N THR A 119 -20.24 -16.76 -57.47
CA THR A 119 -20.58 -16.31 -58.84
C THR A 119 -21.44 -15.06 -59.12
N THR A 120 -20.80 -14.09 -59.81
CA THR A 120 -21.26 -13.29 -61.00
C THR A 120 -22.52 -12.40 -60.85
N LYS A 121 -22.61 -11.13 -61.29
CA LYS A 121 -22.16 -10.49 -62.53
C LYS A 121 -21.99 -8.96 -62.35
N LYS A 122 -20.88 -8.46 -62.92
CA LYS A 122 -20.65 -7.20 -63.64
C LYS A 122 -21.85 -6.24 -63.81
N THR A 123 -21.72 -5.02 -63.30
CA THR A 123 -22.18 -3.80 -64.01
C THR A 123 -21.28 -2.62 -63.66
N ILE A 124 -20.52 -2.16 -64.64
CA ILE A 124 -19.73 -0.92 -64.58
C ILE A 124 -20.67 0.22 -64.99
N LYS A 125 -20.87 1.21 -64.13
CA LYS A 125 -21.30 2.55 -64.55
C LYS A 125 -20.37 3.57 -63.92
N LYS A 126 -19.42 4.04 -64.73
CA LYS A 126 -18.65 5.26 -64.50
C LYS A 126 -19.65 6.41 -64.51
N ASN A 127 -19.61 7.31 -63.53
CA ASN A 127 -20.11 8.66 -63.73
C ASN A 127 -19.31 9.66 -62.91
N TYR A 128 -19.12 10.80 -63.57
CA TYR A 128 -17.98 11.68 -63.42
C TYR A 128 -18.13 12.66 -62.26
N PHE A 129 -16.98 13.02 -61.71
CA PHE A 129 -16.74 14.21 -60.91
C PHE A 129 -17.33 15.46 -61.60
N LYS A 130 -18.09 16.26 -60.86
CA LYS A 130 -18.23 17.69 -61.15
C LYS A 130 -18.30 18.46 -59.85
N VAL A 131 -17.19 19.14 -59.54
CA VAL A 131 -17.04 20.14 -58.49
C VAL A 131 -17.34 21.48 -59.15
N PHE A 132 -18.30 22.22 -58.63
CA PHE A 132 -18.30 23.68 -58.52
C PHE A 132 -19.21 24.04 -57.35
#